data_AF-A0AAW3IRD6-F1
#
_entry.id   AF-A0AAW3IRD6-F1
#
_cell.length_a   1.000
_cell.length_b   1.000
_cell.length_c   1.000
_cell.angle_alpha   90.00
_cell.angle_beta   90.00
_cell.angle_gamma   90.00
#
_symmetry.space_group_name_H-M   'P 1'
#
loop_
_entity.id
_entity.type
_entity.pdbx_description
1 polymer ?
#
loop_
_entity_poly.entity_id
_entity_poly.type
_entity_poly.pdbx_seq_one_letter_code
_entity_poly.pdbx_strand_id
1 'polypeptide(L)'
;MKPWVRFENVEVKRDGYYVSYSPKFVSAENDDSTALLSVRLLREHNLEECKQIAESEFEYWIKRYPVPLQALVKFECKTAHRISNIAECPYICGVSENEYRWGGFLDNELETYMPSNDELKVIYSELPSKTSEEADIKLNQNIIGMRAMKWFVLFTAVFIPALIAFLGWSHPVFSALALLFAWYKCADKWLLLSGRKIKTEVELASEEDKRLKEHHHYHCKLNPKGFERLKLDNFKASRDERLRKKLEGMKSAEIEN
;
A
#
# COMPACT_ATOMS: atom_id res chain seq x y z
N MET A 1 -14.57 6.27 -15.34
CA MET A 1 -13.12 6.21 -15.68
C MET A 1 -12.98 5.58 -17.05
N LYS A 2 -11.92 5.87 -17.82
CA LYS A 2 -11.64 5.10 -19.04
C LYS A 2 -11.33 3.64 -18.66
N PRO A 3 -11.73 2.66 -19.47
CA PRO A 3 -11.52 1.26 -19.16
C PRO A 3 -10.02 0.94 -19.13
N TRP A 4 -9.60 0.22 -18.10
CA TRP A 4 -8.24 -0.28 -17.96
C TRP A 4 -8.24 -1.73 -17.48
N VAL A 5 -7.19 -2.46 -17.85
CA VAL A 5 -6.92 -3.83 -17.38
C VAL A 5 -5.53 -3.86 -16.75
N ARG A 6 -5.46 -4.35 -15.52
CA ARG A 6 -4.24 -4.49 -14.74
C ARG A 6 -3.97 -5.96 -14.47
N PHE A 7 -2.86 -6.45 -14.99
CA PHE A 7 -2.36 -7.77 -14.68
C PHE A 7 -1.64 -7.78 -13.32
N GLU A 8 -1.67 -8.92 -12.64
CA GLU A 8 -0.93 -9.10 -11.39
C GLU A 8 0.57 -9.15 -11.64
N ASN A 9 1.33 -8.63 -10.68
CA ASN A 9 2.79 -8.67 -10.74
C ASN A 9 3.26 -10.12 -10.56
N VAL A 10 4.33 -10.48 -11.28
CA VAL A 10 5.01 -11.76 -11.08
C VAL A 10 6.22 -11.54 -10.20
N GLU A 11 6.35 -12.36 -9.17
CA GLU A 11 7.35 -12.17 -8.12
C GLU A 11 8.10 -13.47 -7.89
N VAL A 12 9.43 -13.43 -8.07
CA VAL A 12 10.27 -14.62 -8.03
C VAL A 12 11.46 -14.38 -7.13
N LYS A 13 11.67 -15.28 -6.16
CA LYS A 13 12.86 -15.28 -5.32
C LYS A 13 13.92 -16.18 -5.97
N ARG A 14 15.14 -15.66 -6.09
CA ARG A 14 16.32 -16.35 -6.61
C ARG A 14 17.33 -16.53 -5.48
N ASP A 15 18.46 -17.20 -5.73
CA ASP A 15 19.52 -17.26 -4.74
C ASP A 15 20.25 -15.92 -4.63
N GLY A 16 20.16 -15.27 -3.46
CA GLY A 16 20.83 -13.99 -3.20
C GLY A 16 20.17 -12.75 -3.79
N TYR A 17 19.06 -12.88 -4.53
CA TYR A 17 18.29 -11.76 -5.04
C TYR A 17 16.81 -12.11 -5.26
N TYR A 18 15.98 -11.10 -5.52
CA TYR A 18 14.55 -11.25 -5.76
C TYR A 18 14.13 -10.35 -6.92
N VAL A 19 13.17 -10.81 -7.71
CA VAL A 19 12.72 -10.15 -8.92
C VAL A 19 11.21 -9.91 -8.86
N SER A 20 10.79 -8.73 -9.31
CA SER A 20 9.38 -8.36 -9.44
C SER A 20 9.15 -7.81 -10.84
N TYR A 21 8.39 -8.54 -11.65
CA TYR A 21 7.91 -8.10 -12.95
C TYR A 21 6.53 -7.47 -12.81
N SER A 22 6.38 -6.25 -13.33
CA SER A 22 5.14 -5.51 -13.40
C SER A 22 4.75 -5.35 -14.88
N PRO A 23 3.72 -6.09 -15.34
CA PRO A 23 3.21 -5.96 -16.70
C PRO A 23 2.76 -4.54 -17.04
N LYS A 24 2.84 -4.15 -18.32
CA LYS A 24 2.25 -2.90 -18.81
C LYS A 24 0.72 -2.93 -18.61
N PHE A 25 0.14 -1.80 -18.20
CA PHE A 25 -1.31 -1.66 -18.13
C PHE A 25 -1.91 -1.51 -19.51
N VAL A 26 -3.04 -2.19 -19.73
CA VAL A 26 -3.83 -1.99 -20.94
C VAL A 26 -4.82 -0.88 -20.65
N SER A 27 -4.75 0.20 -21.42
CA SER A 27 -5.58 1.39 -21.24
C SER A 27 -5.97 1.98 -22.59
N ALA A 28 -7.10 2.69 -22.64
CA ALA A 28 -7.55 3.39 -23.84
C ALA A 28 -6.70 4.63 -24.18
N GLU A 29 -5.81 5.07 -23.28
CA GLU A 29 -4.84 6.13 -23.54
C GLU A 29 -3.52 5.49 -23.96
N ASN A 30 -2.97 5.96 -25.08
CA ASN A 30 -1.58 5.69 -25.42
C ASN A 30 -0.72 6.39 -24.37
N ASP A 31 0.00 5.61 -23.58
CA ASP A 31 0.98 6.10 -22.63
C ASP A 31 2.37 5.55 -22.98
N ASP A 32 3.39 6.31 -22.61
CA ASP A 32 4.80 5.93 -22.73
C ASP A 32 5.21 4.96 -21.60
N SER A 33 4.25 4.32 -20.93
CA SER A 33 4.54 3.36 -19.88
C SER A 33 5.05 2.05 -20.49
N THR A 34 5.90 1.35 -19.75
CA THR A 34 6.48 0.08 -20.17
C THR A 34 6.29 -0.97 -19.09
N ALA A 35 6.56 -2.23 -19.44
CA ALA A 35 6.71 -3.24 -18.40
C ALA A 35 7.95 -2.93 -17.56
N LEU A 36 7.85 -3.18 -16.26
CA LEU A 36 8.90 -2.87 -15.30
C LEU A 36 9.40 -4.13 -14.62
N LEU A 37 10.69 -4.39 -14.74
CA LEU A 37 11.38 -5.43 -13.97
C LEU A 37 12.15 -4.77 -12.82
N SER A 38 11.97 -5.24 -11.60
CA SER A 38 12.76 -4.81 -10.44
C SER A 38 13.61 -5.96 -9.94
N VAL A 39 14.91 -5.90 -10.19
CA VAL A 39 15.91 -6.82 -9.65
C VAL A 39 16.43 -6.26 -8.34
N ARG A 40 16.19 -6.97 -7.24
CA ARG A 40 16.53 -6.56 -5.88
C ARG A 40 17.58 -7.48 -5.29
N LEU A 41 18.79 -6.96 -5.14
CA LEU A 41 19.94 -7.69 -4.62
C LEU A 41 19.86 -7.73 -3.08
N LEU A 42 19.82 -8.95 -2.53
CA LEU A 42 19.60 -9.20 -1.10
C LEU A 42 20.91 -9.44 -0.33
N ARG A 43 21.95 -9.89 -1.03
CA ARG A 43 23.32 -10.02 -0.50
C ARG A 43 24.27 -9.10 -1.25
N GLU A 44 25.47 -8.95 -0.71
CA GLU A 44 26.55 -8.27 -1.43
C GLU A 44 27.03 -9.18 -2.56
N HIS A 45 27.14 -8.60 -3.75
CA HIS A 45 27.67 -9.21 -4.96
C HIS A 45 28.69 -8.25 -5.54
N ASN A 46 29.65 -8.75 -6.32
CA ASN A 46 30.57 -7.86 -7.01
C ASN A 46 29.85 -7.12 -8.16
N LEU A 47 30.46 -6.03 -8.67
CA LEU A 47 29.83 -5.19 -9.70
C LEU A 47 29.51 -5.95 -10.99
N GLU A 48 30.38 -6.87 -11.38
CA GLU A 48 30.23 -7.67 -12.60
C GLU A 48 29.10 -8.71 -12.45
N GLU A 49 29.01 -9.37 -11.30
CA GLU A 49 27.91 -10.27 -10.94
C GLU A 49 26.58 -9.51 -10.94
N CYS A 50 26.53 -8.30 -10.37
CA CYS A 50 25.34 -7.47 -10.38
C CYS A 50 24.86 -7.17 -11.81
N LYS A 51 25.81 -6.88 -12.70
CA LYS A 51 25.56 -6.62 -14.13
C LYS A 51 25.00 -7.87 -14.82
N GLN A 52 25.67 -8.99 -14.67
CA GLN A 52 25.27 -10.28 -15.26
C GLN A 52 23.90 -10.74 -14.75
N ILE A 53 23.60 -10.57 -13.45
CA ILE A 53 22.27 -10.87 -12.90
C ILE A 53 21.20 -9.99 -13.56
N ALA A 54 21.46 -8.69 -13.71
CA ALA A 54 20.50 -7.78 -14.32
C ALA A 54 20.24 -8.09 -15.81
N GLU A 55 21.30 -8.38 -16.57
CA GLU A 55 21.22 -8.72 -17.99
C GLU A 55 20.55 -10.09 -18.20
N SER A 56 20.92 -11.10 -17.41
CA SER A 56 20.30 -12.44 -17.48
C SER A 56 18.81 -12.43 -17.16
N GLU A 57 18.39 -11.69 -16.11
CA GLU A 57 16.96 -11.52 -15.82
C GLU A 57 16.26 -10.69 -16.90
N PHE A 58 16.88 -9.62 -17.41
CA PHE A 58 16.31 -8.86 -18.53
C PHE A 58 16.00 -9.77 -19.72
N GLU A 59 16.98 -10.57 -20.15
CA GLU A 59 16.85 -11.52 -21.27
C GLU A 59 15.77 -12.57 -21.01
N TYR A 60 15.71 -13.13 -19.79
CA TYR A 60 14.68 -14.09 -19.42
C TYR A 60 13.27 -13.49 -19.50
N TRP A 61 13.05 -12.32 -18.92
CA TRP A 61 11.72 -11.71 -18.84
C TRP A 61 11.24 -11.18 -20.19
N ILE A 62 12.13 -10.63 -21.02
CA ILE A 62 11.76 -10.13 -22.35
C ILE A 62 11.47 -11.28 -23.33
N LYS A 63 12.10 -12.45 -23.15
CA LYS A 63 11.73 -13.68 -23.88
C LYS A 63 10.36 -14.18 -23.47
N ARG A 64 10.11 -14.22 -22.15
CA ARG A 64 8.87 -14.72 -21.59
C ARG A 64 7.67 -13.83 -21.95
N TYR A 65 7.86 -12.52 -21.87
CA TYR A 65 6.86 -11.52 -22.24
C TYR A 65 7.49 -10.55 -23.24
N PRO A 66 7.25 -10.75 -24.56
CA PRO A 66 7.88 -9.95 -25.62
C PRO A 66 7.24 -8.56 -25.70
N VAL A 67 7.61 -7.70 -24.75
CA VAL A 67 7.20 -6.31 -24.64
C VAL A 67 8.42 -5.44 -24.31
N PRO A 68 8.43 -4.15 -24.70
CA PRO A 68 9.44 -3.22 -24.23
C PRO A 68 9.53 -3.21 -22.69
N LEU A 69 10.74 -3.47 -22.18
CA LEU A 69 11.00 -3.75 -20.78
C LEU A 69 12.00 -2.75 -20.22
N GLN A 70 11.69 -2.21 -19.04
CA GLN A 70 12.64 -1.45 -18.23
C GLN A 70 13.03 -2.26 -17.00
N ALA A 71 14.30 -2.67 -16.90
CA ALA A 71 14.83 -3.35 -15.73
C ALA A 71 15.58 -2.40 -14.81
N LEU A 72 15.10 -2.27 -13.57
CA LEU A 72 15.72 -1.50 -12.50
C LEU A 72 16.47 -2.43 -11.56
N VAL A 73 17.72 -2.10 -11.27
CA VAL A 73 18.50 -2.76 -10.21
C VAL A 73 18.36 -1.97 -8.91
N LYS A 74 18.18 -2.66 -7.78
CA LYS A 74 18.13 -2.05 -6.44
C LYS A 74 18.90 -2.90 -5.44
N PHE A 75 19.70 -2.25 -4.61
CA PHE A 75 20.34 -2.89 -3.47
C PHE A 75 19.44 -2.78 -2.24
N GLU A 76 19.01 -3.91 -1.69
CA GLU A 76 18.34 -3.96 -0.37
C GLU A 76 19.37 -4.22 0.74
N CYS A 77 20.54 -4.77 0.40
CA CYS A 77 21.68 -4.87 1.29
C CYS A 77 22.38 -3.51 1.49
N LYS A 78 23.01 -3.33 2.66
CA LYS A 78 23.91 -2.19 2.87
C LYS A 78 25.19 -2.45 2.07
N THR A 79 25.39 -1.69 0.99
CA THR A 79 26.63 -1.74 0.21
C THR A 79 27.16 -0.33 -0.04
N ALA A 80 28.49 -0.21 -0.18
CA ALA A 80 29.13 1.02 -0.63
C ALA A 80 29.05 1.18 -2.16
N HIS A 81 28.73 0.10 -2.88
CA HIS A 81 28.63 0.10 -4.32
C HIS A 81 27.40 0.88 -4.80
N ARG A 82 27.59 1.68 -5.85
CA ARG A 82 26.49 2.33 -6.57
C ARG A 82 26.36 1.66 -7.93
N ILE A 83 25.12 1.52 -8.42
CA ILE A 83 24.87 0.98 -9.76
C ILE A 83 25.48 1.89 -10.84
N SER A 84 25.61 3.19 -10.55
CA SER A 84 26.35 4.15 -11.39
C SER A 84 27.83 3.76 -11.61
N ASN A 85 28.37 2.86 -10.80
CA ASN A 85 29.74 2.35 -10.95
C ASN A 85 29.78 1.12 -11.87
N ILE A 86 28.62 0.54 -12.22
CA ILE A 86 28.46 -0.60 -13.13
C ILE A 86 28.17 -0.09 -14.55
N ALA A 87 27.26 0.89 -14.65
CA ALA A 87 26.89 1.55 -15.89
C ALA A 87 26.50 3.01 -15.63
N GLU A 88 26.50 3.85 -16.66
CA GLU A 88 26.12 5.27 -16.52
C GLU A 88 24.70 5.44 -15.95
N CYS A 89 23.81 4.50 -16.25
CA CYS A 89 22.42 4.48 -15.76
C CYS A 89 22.14 3.25 -14.90
N PRO A 90 21.32 3.35 -13.84
CA PRO A 90 21.01 2.22 -12.95
C PRO A 90 19.91 1.27 -13.46
N TYR A 91 19.66 1.30 -14.78
CA TYR A 91 18.58 0.56 -15.41
C TYR A 91 18.92 0.18 -16.85
N ILE A 92 18.30 -0.91 -17.30
CA ILE A 92 18.36 -1.41 -18.67
C ILE A 92 17.01 -1.14 -19.32
N CYS A 93 17.02 -0.61 -20.54
CA CYS A 93 15.84 -0.56 -21.40
C CYS A 93 16.12 -1.37 -22.67
N GLY A 94 15.10 -2.05 -23.17
CA GLY A 94 15.20 -2.74 -24.45
C GLY A 94 13.87 -3.28 -24.95
N VAL A 95 13.87 -3.64 -26.22
CA VAL A 95 12.69 -4.12 -26.97
C VAL A 95 12.80 -5.59 -27.34
N SER A 96 14.00 -6.17 -27.27
CA SER A 96 14.24 -7.61 -27.44
C SER A 96 15.48 -8.08 -26.67
N GLU A 97 15.73 -9.39 -26.67
CA GLU A 97 16.96 -9.99 -26.11
C GLU A 97 18.24 -9.49 -26.79
N ASN A 98 18.17 -9.02 -28.03
CA ASN A 98 19.32 -8.58 -28.82
C ASN A 98 19.42 -7.04 -28.90
N GLU A 99 18.34 -6.35 -28.56
CA GLU A 99 18.21 -4.89 -28.65
C GLU A 99 17.88 -4.32 -27.27
N TYR A 100 18.91 -4.22 -26.42
CA TYR A 100 18.86 -3.60 -25.10
C TYR A 100 20.13 -2.83 -24.78
N ARG A 101 20.02 -1.90 -23.82
CA ARG A 101 21.13 -1.05 -23.38
C ARG A 101 20.94 -0.59 -21.95
N TRP A 102 22.05 -0.34 -21.26
CA TRP A 102 22.03 0.42 -20.01
C TRP A 102 21.70 1.88 -20.32
N GLY A 103 20.55 2.35 -19.85
CA GLY A 103 20.02 3.67 -20.20
C GLY A 103 18.59 3.63 -20.70
N GLY A 104 18.11 4.76 -21.24
CA GLY A 104 16.75 4.92 -21.75
C GLY A 104 16.52 4.24 -23.10
N PHE A 105 15.25 4.15 -23.48
CA PHE A 105 14.85 3.84 -24.84
C PHE A 105 15.35 4.92 -25.81
N LEU A 106 15.63 4.54 -27.05
CA LEU A 106 15.83 5.50 -28.13
C LEU A 106 14.48 6.10 -28.57
N ASP A 107 14.57 7.23 -29.26
CA ASP A 107 13.43 7.87 -29.89
C ASP A 107 12.67 6.86 -30.79
N ASN A 108 11.35 6.81 -30.63
CA ASN A 108 10.42 5.96 -31.38
C ASN A 108 10.54 4.44 -31.15
N GLU A 109 11.44 3.93 -30.29
CA GLU A 109 11.50 2.49 -29.98
C GLU A 109 10.18 2.01 -29.37
N LEU A 110 9.60 2.79 -28.45
CA LEU A 110 8.32 2.43 -27.83
C LEU A 110 7.18 2.45 -28.84
N GLU A 111 7.10 3.46 -29.69
CA GLU A 111 6.04 3.55 -30.72
C GLU A 111 6.13 2.41 -31.74
N THR A 112 7.35 1.96 -32.05
CA THR A 112 7.59 0.92 -33.07
C THR A 112 7.35 -0.48 -32.54
N TYR A 113 7.80 -0.77 -31.32
CA TYR A 113 7.85 -2.15 -30.78
C TYR A 113 6.79 -2.44 -29.71
N MET A 114 6.05 -1.44 -29.21
CA MET A 114 5.02 -1.69 -28.21
C MET A 114 3.85 -2.46 -28.83
N PRO A 115 3.49 -3.65 -28.29
CA PRO A 115 2.34 -4.38 -28.78
C PRO A 115 1.04 -3.62 -28.54
N SER A 116 0.05 -3.89 -29.39
CA SER A 116 -1.29 -3.37 -29.23
C SER A 116 -1.95 -3.90 -27.95
N ASN A 117 -2.99 -3.20 -27.48
CA ASN A 117 -3.74 -3.59 -26.28
C ASN A 117 -4.31 -5.02 -26.33
N ASP A 118 -4.66 -5.52 -27.52
CA ASP A 118 -5.19 -6.88 -27.66
C ASP A 118 -4.07 -7.93 -27.68
N GLU A 119 -2.92 -7.62 -28.28
CA GLU A 119 -1.72 -8.45 -28.17
C GLU A 119 -1.20 -8.53 -26.73
N LEU A 120 -1.21 -7.42 -25.98
CA LEU A 120 -0.84 -7.41 -24.56
C LEU A 120 -1.71 -8.36 -23.72
N LYS A 121 -3.02 -8.43 -24.00
CA LYS A 121 -3.91 -9.39 -23.31
C LYS A 121 -3.57 -10.84 -23.63
N VAL A 122 -3.11 -11.12 -24.85
CA VAL A 122 -2.67 -12.47 -25.24
C VAL A 122 -1.35 -12.82 -24.56
N ILE A 123 -0.37 -11.90 -24.60
CA ILE A 123 0.95 -12.07 -23.96
C ILE A 123 0.81 -12.31 -22.45
N TYR A 124 -0.10 -11.60 -21.78
CA TYR A 124 -0.33 -11.73 -20.34
C TYR A 124 -1.52 -12.63 -19.97
N SER A 125 -2.00 -13.47 -20.89
CA SER A 125 -3.20 -14.29 -20.68
C SER A 125 -3.08 -15.27 -19.49
N GLU A 126 -1.86 -15.68 -19.16
CA GLU A 126 -1.57 -16.53 -17.99
C GLU A 126 -1.65 -15.79 -16.65
N LEU A 127 -1.60 -14.45 -16.68
CA LEU A 127 -1.58 -13.63 -15.47
C LEU A 127 -3.01 -13.30 -15.03
N PRO A 128 -3.34 -13.43 -13.73
CA PRO A 128 -4.58 -12.91 -13.21
C PRO A 128 -4.69 -11.42 -13.52
N SER A 129 -5.86 -10.97 -13.95
CA SER A 129 -6.10 -9.57 -14.28
C SER A 129 -7.29 -9.02 -13.49
N LYS A 130 -7.27 -7.69 -13.29
CA LYS A 130 -8.35 -6.92 -12.69
C LYS A 130 -8.74 -5.82 -13.66
N THR A 131 -10.03 -5.68 -13.90
CA THR A 131 -10.57 -4.63 -14.77
C THR A 131 -10.99 -3.42 -13.95
N SER A 132 -11.06 -2.26 -14.60
CA SER A 132 -11.62 -1.05 -14.01
C SER A 132 -13.07 -1.23 -13.55
N GLU A 133 -13.85 -2.05 -14.27
CA GLU A 133 -15.24 -2.32 -13.92
C GLU A 133 -15.37 -3.12 -12.62
N GLU A 134 -14.54 -4.16 -12.44
CA GLU A 134 -14.49 -4.90 -11.17
C GLU A 134 -14.05 -4.02 -10.00
N ALA A 135 -13.10 -3.12 -10.24
CA ALA A 135 -12.66 -2.15 -9.25
C ALA A 135 -13.79 -1.17 -8.88
N ASP A 136 -14.52 -0.66 -9.86
CA ASP A 136 -15.66 0.24 -9.67
C ASP A 136 -16.83 -0.46 -8.96
N ILE A 137 -17.12 -1.72 -9.27
CA ILE A 137 -18.14 -2.51 -8.57
C ILE A 137 -17.79 -2.65 -7.08
N LYS A 138 -16.55 -3.03 -6.76
CA LYS A 138 -16.08 -3.14 -5.36
C LYS A 138 -16.14 -1.79 -4.64
N LEU A 139 -15.76 -0.72 -5.32
CA LEU A 139 -15.80 0.62 -4.75
C LEU A 139 -17.25 1.08 -4.49
N ASN A 140 -18.16 0.82 -5.42
CA ASN A 140 -19.58 1.11 -5.25
C ASN A 140 -20.20 0.28 -4.12
N GLN A 141 -19.85 -1.00 -3.98
CA GLN A 141 -20.28 -1.82 -2.84
C GLN A 141 -19.83 -1.21 -1.51
N ASN A 142 -18.57 -0.76 -1.42
CA ASN A 142 -18.06 -0.08 -0.22
C ASN A 142 -18.81 1.24 0.06
N ILE A 143 -19.12 2.03 -0.97
CA ILE A 143 -19.89 3.27 -0.83
C ILE A 143 -21.31 2.99 -0.34
N ILE A 144 -21.98 1.96 -0.87
CA ILE A 144 -23.30 1.54 -0.41
C ILE A 144 -23.25 1.14 1.08
N GLY A 145 -22.24 0.37 1.48
CA GLY A 145 -22.01 0.02 2.89
C GLY A 145 -21.82 1.25 3.78
N MET A 146 -20.98 2.20 3.36
CA MET A 146 -20.77 3.47 4.07
C MET A 146 -22.05 4.31 4.14
N ARG A 147 -22.85 4.35 3.07
CA ARG A 147 -24.11 5.09 3.02
C ARG A 147 -25.15 4.48 3.94
N ALA A 148 -25.26 3.15 3.99
CA ALA A 148 -26.11 2.44 4.93
C ALA A 148 -25.69 2.70 6.38
N MET A 149 -24.39 2.67 6.67
CA MET A 149 -23.86 2.99 7.99
C MET A 149 -24.17 4.43 8.39
N LYS A 150 -24.03 5.40 7.47
CA LYS A 150 -24.38 6.81 7.72
C LYS A 150 -25.88 6.97 8.01
N TRP A 151 -26.74 6.29 7.25
CA TRP A 151 -28.19 6.28 7.50
C TRP A 151 -28.54 5.64 8.83
N PHE A 152 -27.89 4.54 9.20
CA PHE A 152 -28.06 3.90 10.49
C PHE A 152 -27.68 4.82 11.65
N VAL A 153 -26.54 5.52 11.54
CA VAL A 153 -26.11 6.52 12.55
C VAL A 153 -27.11 7.68 12.63
N LEU A 154 -27.58 8.20 11.51
CA LEU A 154 -28.56 9.30 11.51
C LEU A 154 -29.91 8.86 12.09
N PHE A 155 -30.37 7.67 11.70
CA PHE A 155 -31.60 7.09 12.23
C PHE A 155 -31.50 6.90 13.74
N THR A 156 -30.43 6.27 14.23
CA THR A 156 -30.24 6.07 15.67
C THR A 156 -30.05 7.38 16.44
N ALA A 157 -29.34 8.36 15.88
CA ALA A 157 -29.11 9.65 16.53
C ALA A 157 -30.33 10.58 16.56
N VAL A 158 -31.30 10.42 15.65
CA VAL A 158 -32.49 11.28 15.56
C VAL A 158 -33.74 10.56 16.06
N PHE A 159 -34.03 9.36 15.55
CA PHE A 159 -35.27 8.65 15.89
C PHE A 159 -35.27 8.13 17.32
N ILE A 160 -34.15 7.62 17.85
CA ILE A 160 -34.12 7.13 19.23
C ILE A 160 -34.36 8.28 20.22
N PRO A 161 -33.65 9.43 20.14
CA PRO A 161 -33.96 10.57 21.02
C PRO A 161 -35.36 11.13 20.84
N ALA A 162 -35.87 11.21 19.59
CA ALA A 162 -37.23 11.67 19.34
C ALA A 162 -38.29 10.73 19.95
N LEU A 163 -38.09 9.41 19.86
CA LEU A 163 -38.96 8.41 20.46
C LEU A 163 -38.94 8.49 21.98
N ILE A 164 -37.75 8.65 22.59
CA ILE A 164 -37.61 8.84 24.04
C ILE A 164 -38.34 10.12 24.47
N ALA A 165 -38.18 11.22 23.74
CA ALA A 165 -38.87 12.48 24.05
C ALA A 165 -40.40 12.34 23.94
N PHE A 166 -40.89 11.70 22.88
CA PHE A 166 -42.31 11.44 22.67
C PHE A 166 -42.90 10.58 23.79
N LEU A 167 -42.27 9.44 24.12
CA LEU A 167 -42.70 8.57 25.22
C LEU A 167 -42.65 9.29 26.57
N GLY A 168 -41.65 10.13 26.78
CA GLY A 168 -41.52 11.00 27.96
C GLY A 168 -42.70 11.96 28.11
N TRP A 169 -43.25 12.49 27.02
CA TRP A 169 -44.45 13.35 27.06
C TRP A 169 -45.76 12.58 27.22
N SER A 170 -45.85 11.38 26.65
CA SER A 170 -47.10 10.61 26.65
C SER A 170 -47.38 9.86 27.95
N HIS A 171 -46.37 9.56 28.77
CA HIS A 171 -46.58 8.78 30.00
C HIS A 171 -45.71 9.30 31.17
N PRO A 172 -46.30 9.57 32.36
CA PRO A 172 -45.58 10.10 33.52
C PRO A 172 -44.37 9.26 33.95
N VAL A 173 -44.45 7.94 33.76
CA VAL A 173 -43.37 6.99 34.09
C VAL A 173 -42.11 7.22 33.25
N PHE A 174 -42.25 7.50 31.94
CA PHE A 174 -41.09 7.74 31.07
C PHE A 174 -40.46 9.11 31.34
N SER A 175 -41.26 10.12 31.68
CA SER A 175 -40.77 11.42 32.14
C SER A 175 -39.95 11.28 33.43
N ALA A 176 -40.45 10.51 34.40
CA ALA A 176 -39.73 10.23 35.64
C ALA A 176 -38.40 9.48 35.39
N LEU A 177 -38.39 8.49 34.49
CA LEU A 177 -37.17 7.78 34.06
C LEU A 177 -36.15 8.72 33.40
N ALA A 178 -36.59 9.61 32.52
CA ALA A 178 -35.73 10.59 31.87
C ALA A 178 -35.12 11.57 32.88
N LEU A 179 -35.92 12.04 33.86
CA LEU A 179 -35.46 12.90 34.95
C LEU A 179 -34.43 12.18 35.84
N LEU A 180 -34.71 10.93 36.22
CA LEU A 180 -33.77 10.10 36.99
C LEU A 180 -32.46 9.89 36.24
N PHE A 181 -32.51 9.63 34.93
CA PHE A 181 -31.31 9.50 34.10
C PHE A 181 -30.51 10.81 34.01
N ALA A 182 -31.19 11.96 33.87
CA ALA A 182 -30.55 13.27 33.87
C ALA A 182 -29.88 13.59 35.22
N TRP A 183 -30.57 13.33 36.34
CA TRP A 183 -30.00 13.46 37.67
C TRP A 183 -28.82 12.53 37.90
N TYR A 184 -28.92 11.28 37.45
CA TYR A 184 -27.80 10.33 37.49
C TYR A 184 -26.59 10.86 36.70
N LYS A 185 -26.78 11.37 35.47
CA LYS A 185 -25.70 11.97 34.66
C LYS A 185 -25.10 13.20 35.32
N CYS A 186 -25.90 14.05 35.96
CA CYS A 186 -25.42 15.19 36.72
C CYS A 186 -24.62 14.76 37.96
N ALA A 187 -25.10 13.77 38.71
CA ALA A 187 -24.39 13.22 39.86
C ALA A 187 -23.06 12.56 39.45
N ASP A 188 -23.04 11.80 38.36
CA ASP A 188 -21.83 11.18 37.81
C ASP A 188 -20.79 12.23 37.38
N LYS A 189 -21.22 13.29 36.68
CA LYS A 189 -20.34 14.43 36.34
C LYS A 189 -19.85 15.17 37.57
N TRP A 190 -20.69 15.37 38.57
CA TRP A 190 -20.30 16.01 39.83
C TRP A 190 -19.26 15.18 40.58
N LEU A 191 -19.44 13.86 40.66
CA LEU A 191 -18.46 12.95 41.26
C LEU A 191 -17.14 12.96 40.50
N LEU A 192 -17.18 13.03 39.16
CA LEU A 192 -15.99 13.15 38.33
C LEU A 192 -15.23 14.47 38.59
N LEU A 193 -15.93 15.61 38.58
CA LEU A 193 -15.33 16.93 38.80
C LEU A 193 -14.85 17.16 40.24
N SER A 194 -15.52 16.56 41.22
CA SER A 194 -15.11 16.60 42.63
C SER A 194 -14.01 15.59 42.97
N GLY A 195 -13.55 14.78 42.00
CA GLY A 195 -12.51 13.77 42.19
C GLY A 195 -12.92 12.58 43.04
N ARG A 196 -14.23 12.44 43.35
CA ARG A 196 -14.79 11.38 44.22
C ARG A 196 -15.28 10.16 43.43
N LYS A 197 -15.29 10.23 42.10
CA LYS A 197 -15.65 9.09 41.25
C LYS A 197 -14.54 8.05 41.30
N ILE A 198 -14.90 6.83 41.71
CA ILE A 198 -14.03 5.66 41.62
C ILE A 198 -13.90 5.32 40.14
N LYS A 199 -12.72 5.59 39.57
CA LYS A 199 -12.42 5.26 38.18
C LYS A 199 -12.21 3.77 38.07
N THR A 200 -12.73 3.18 37.01
CA THR A 200 -12.45 1.78 36.69
C THR A 200 -11.01 1.62 36.19
N GLU A 201 -10.45 0.40 36.28
CA GLU A 201 -9.11 0.11 35.75
C GLU A 201 -8.98 0.48 34.27
N VAL A 202 -10.04 0.27 33.49
CA VAL A 202 -10.10 0.65 32.07
C VAL A 202 -10.02 2.17 31.89
N GLU A 203 -10.73 2.94 32.72
CA GLU A 203 -10.67 4.40 32.68
C GLU A 203 -9.28 4.91 33.07
N LEU A 204 -8.67 4.36 34.12
CA LEU A 204 -7.31 4.70 34.55
C LEU A 204 -6.28 4.39 33.46
N ALA A 205 -6.35 3.22 32.85
CA ALA A 205 -5.48 2.86 31.73
C ALA A 205 -5.64 3.82 30.55
N SER A 206 -6.87 4.24 30.25
CA SER A 206 -7.14 5.19 29.16
C SER A 206 -6.60 6.60 29.44
N GLU A 207 -6.64 7.04 30.71
CA GLU A 207 -6.08 8.33 31.12
C GLU A 207 -4.55 8.30 31.11
N GLU A 208 -3.95 7.21 31.57
CA GLU A 208 -2.50 7.03 31.49
C GLU A 208 -2.02 7.01 30.04
N ASP A 209 -2.70 6.28 29.16
CA ASP A 209 -2.42 6.27 27.73
C ASP A 209 -2.58 7.66 27.10
N LYS A 210 -3.63 8.41 27.45
CA LYS A 210 -3.79 9.81 27.01
C LYS A 210 -2.65 10.70 27.51
N ARG A 211 -2.30 10.62 28.80
CA ARG A 211 -1.21 11.38 29.40
C ARG A 211 0.11 11.08 28.69
N LEU A 212 0.39 9.80 28.41
CA LEU A 212 1.58 9.38 27.67
C LEU A 212 1.54 9.92 26.24
N LYS A 213 0.43 9.81 25.53
CA LYS A 213 0.27 10.35 24.17
C LYS A 213 0.48 11.86 24.14
N GLU A 214 -0.10 12.60 25.08
CA GLU A 214 0.06 14.04 25.22
C GLU A 214 1.51 14.42 25.54
N HIS A 215 2.14 13.69 26.45
CA HIS A 215 3.55 13.88 26.79
C HIS A 215 4.46 13.65 25.57
N HIS A 216 4.28 12.53 24.86
CA HIS A 216 5.02 12.27 23.62
C HIS A 216 4.74 13.32 22.54
N HIS A 217 3.48 13.70 22.34
CA HIS A 217 3.07 14.72 21.36
C HIS A 217 3.70 16.09 21.66
N TYR A 218 3.75 16.48 22.92
CA TYR A 218 4.44 17.69 23.37
C TYR A 218 5.91 17.67 22.97
N HIS A 219 6.64 16.59 23.27
CA HIS A 219 8.04 16.46 22.87
C HIS A 219 8.24 16.38 21.35
N CYS A 220 7.32 15.76 20.61
CA CYS A 220 7.34 15.75 19.15
C CYS A 220 7.16 17.15 18.56
N LYS A 221 6.30 17.99 19.16
CA LYS A 221 6.14 19.41 18.75
C LYS A 221 7.39 20.25 18.99
N LEU A 222 8.13 19.99 20.06
CA LEU A 222 9.38 20.70 20.35
C LEU A 222 10.52 20.34 19.39
N ASN A 223 10.48 19.16 18.77
CA ASN A 223 11.49 18.68 17.82
C ASN A 223 10.86 18.08 16.55
N PRO A 224 10.29 18.92 15.67
CA PRO A 224 9.61 18.44 14.47
C PRO A 224 10.57 17.72 13.51
N LYS A 225 11.81 18.20 13.37
CA LYS A 225 12.83 17.57 12.51
C LYS A 225 13.22 16.17 13.01
N GLY A 226 13.36 15.99 14.32
CA GLY A 226 13.62 14.69 14.94
C GLY A 226 12.46 13.72 14.74
N PHE A 227 11.22 14.20 14.89
CA PHE A 227 10.02 13.40 14.65
C PHE A 227 9.89 12.97 13.18
N GLU A 228 10.13 13.88 12.22
CA GLU A 228 10.14 13.55 10.79
C GLU A 228 11.17 12.47 10.46
N ARG A 229 12.38 12.58 11.03
CA ARG A 229 13.42 11.55 10.87
C ARG A 229 12.97 10.21 11.44
N LEU A 230 12.42 10.19 12.66
CA LEU A 230 11.91 8.97 13.29
C LEU A 230 10.77 8.35 12.49
N LYS A 231 9.88 9.17 11.92
CA LYS A 231 8.81 8.71 11.02
C LYS A 231 9.40 8.03 9.78
N LEU A 232 10.40 8.63 9.14
CA LEU A 232 11.09 8.03 7.98
C LEU A 232 11.77 6.71 8.35
N ASP A 233 12.44 6.65 9.50
CA ASP A 233 13.13 5.45 9.97
C ASP A 233 12.13 4.32 10.30
N ASN A 234 10.99 4.64 10.92
CA ASN A 234 9.90 3.68 11.16
C ASN A 234 9.30 3.16 9.84
N PHE A 235 9.12 4.01 8.83
CA PHE A 235 8.65 3.56 7.53
C PHE A 235 9.65 2.64 6.82
N LYS A 236 10.96 2.94 6.91
CA LYS A 236 12.01 2.06 6.40
C LYS A 236 11.97 0.71 7.12
N ALA A 237 11.99 0.70 8.45
CA ALA A 237 11.94 -0.53 9.24
C ALA A 237 10.69 -1.38 8.92
N SER A 238 9.51 -0.76 8.83
CA SER A 238 8.26 -1.45 8.47
C SER A 238 8.28 -2.00 7.04
N ARG A 239 8.89 -1.28 6.09
CA ARG A 239 9.06 -1.76 4.71
C ARG A 239 10.02 -2.96 4.69
N ASP A 240 11.14 -2.87 5.37
CA ASP A 240 12.16 -3.91 5.39
C ASP A 240 11.63 -5.18 6.10
N GLU A 241 10.85 -5.04 7.17
CA GLU A 241 10.17 -6.16 7.84
C GLU A 241 9.12 -6.83 6.93
N ARG A 242 8.32 -6.04 6.20
CA ARG A 242 7.36 -6.58 5.22
C ARG A 242 8.06 -7.35 4.11
N LEU A 243 9.18 -6.82 3.61
CA LEU A 243 10.00 -7.52 2.61
C LEU A 243 10.56 -8.82 3.19
N ARG A 244 11.09 -8.80 4.42
CA ARG A 244 11.65 -9.99 5.09
C ARG A 244 10.59 -11.09 5.24
N LYS A 245 9.44 -10.77 5.83
CA LYS A 245 8.33 -11.74 6.01
C LYS A 245 7.87 -12.33 4.67
N LYS A 246 7.81 -11.49 3.64
CA LYS A 246 7.45 -11.93 2.28
C LYS A 246 8.49 -12.91 1.72
N LEU A 247 9.78 -12.58 1.83
CA LEU A 247 10.86 -13.44 1.35
C LEU A 247 10.99 -14.74 2.14
N GLU A 248 10.68 -14.74 3.45
CA GLU A 248 10.62 -15.95 4.29
C GLU A 248 9.53 -16.92 3.81
N GLY A 249 8.40 -16.41 3.29
CA GLY A 249 7.31 -17.22 2.74
C GLY A 249 7.51 -17.72 1.31
N MET A 250 8.53 -17.23 0.60
CA MET A 250 8.79 -17.58 -0.81
C MET A 250 9.83 -18.70 -0.95
N LYS A 251 9.54 -19.66 -1.83
CA LYS A 251 10.52 -20.65 -2.29
C LYS A 251 11.45 -20.03 -3.32
N SER A 252 12.74 -20.39 -3.27
CA SER A 252 13.69 -20.00 -4.31
C SER A 252 13.44 -20.81 -5.58
N ALA A 253 13.51 -20.17 -6.74
CA ALA A 253 13.41 -20.80 -8.05
C ALA A 253 14.62 -20.41 -8.90
N GLU A 254 15.08 -21.30 -9.79
CA GLU A 254 16.17 -21.04 -10.73
C GLU A 254 15.65 -20.52 -12.06
N ILE A 255 16.49 -19.83 -12.83
CA ILE A 255 16.16 -19.44 -14.21
C ILE A 255 16.15 -20.72 -15.03
N GLU A 256 14.99 -21.09 -15.59
CA GLU A 256 14.89 -22.18 -16.55
C GLU A 256 15.35 -21.62 -17.91
N ASN A 257 16.47 -22.17 -18.42
CA ASN A 257 17.03 -21.85 -19.75
C ASN A 257 16.28 -22.56 -20.86
#